data_AF-A0A2K9NRL9-F1
#
_entry.id   AF-A0A2K9NRL9-F1
#
_cell.length_a   1.000
_cell.length_b   1.000
_cell.length_c   1.000
_cell.angle_alpha   90.00
_cell.angle_beta   90.00
_cell.angle_gamma   90.00
#
_symmetry.space_group_name_H-M   'P 1'
#
loop_
_entity.id
_entity.type
_entity.pdbx_description
1 polymer ?
#
loop_
_entity_poly.entity_id
_entity_poly.type
_entity_poly.pdbx_seq_one_letter_code
_entity_poly.pdbx_strand_id
1 'polypeptide(L)'
;MKVLNTKLVAVFLFAFLVLLPSAFALAPVESLVLGNFSDDYSENKSDPLNYVYTRDLSLKNASVELKRELAIYRGFYEEGKNTLNYCRGGREIRYATEWEKVQVKRSVLALIQYIGLDLTTRALPKYAKALEFTSDEYNNMVEGLVGNYCSTNLSIISKKELLANFRLKFDKDNNFKLPSVEGNPYFPDNLSSYLPEKKALEQEMLYTVKLFQSLCSWNGNPTNPGLMVPILKNPALMSFIARQMSNQDIGWKEIDNSLFLKENKNTAQVWCENLICRKVSREEFLNKFYYSVGGTNITDDIKRLYCEEFRTVDYKPKDSDPKLAKMMNSMTFEEENFINSQFIALITGVPDFLLRGEKFKSGEDVFRSSVDYTWNKWARAQSETNTLDLYFEEPLTLELIDRNQYYDFRSGKLRVAFDVNLGEFDRINQRAGKLKVQFKIFVQKSFLEYYRTTMKNTDYRDTAEKTRLKNRFKMQVTKDVQGAREKFIIPPWKGDLEALIVNELTTQILDTPEKLLNFTGAGMYEVNVEINYGLFALKYLNHQLNVQKSQEKLPSKK
;
A
#
# COMPACT_ATOMS: atom_id res chain seq x y z
N MET A 1 -38.95 -12.54 50.62
CA MET A 1 -38.01 -12.18 49.54
C MET A 1 -38.06 -13.31 48.52
N LYS A 2 -38.73 -13.11 47.37
CA LYS A 2 -38.97 -14.17 46.37
C LYS A 2 -37.69 -14.36 45.55
N VAL A 3 -37.24 -15.62 45.49
CA VAL A 3 -36.08 -16.07 44.72
C VAL A 3 -36.34 -15.80 43.24
N LEU A 4 -35.56 -14.89 42.65
CA LEU A 4 -35.62 -14.60 41.22
C LEU A 4 -35.08 -15.81 40.45
N ASN A 5 -35.89 -16.31 39.51
CA ASN A 5 -35.62 -17.53 38.76
C ASN A 5 -34.45 -17.30 37.80
N THR A 6 -33.26 -17.78 38.16
CA THR A 6 -31.98 -17.56 37.45
C THR A 6 -31.98 -18.02 35.99
N LYS A 7 -32.84 -18.98 35.63
CA LYS A 7 -33.03 -19.40 34.24
C LYS A 7 -33.72 -18.34 33.38
N LEU A 8 -34.64 -17.55 33.96
CA LEU A 8 -35.35 -16.50 33.22
C LEU A 8 -34.41 -15.32 32.91
N VAL A 9 -33.51 -15.00 33.84
CA VAL A 9 -32.50 -13.94 33.66
C VAL A 9 -31.46 -14.34 32.61
N ALA A 10 -31.01 -15.60 32.60
CA ALA A 10 -30.05 -16.09 31.61
C ALA A 10 -30.65 -16.11 30.18
N VAL A 11 -31.93 -16.49 30.04
CA VAL A 11 -32.63 -16.47 28.75
C VAL A 11 -32.86 -15.02 28.28
N PHE A 12 -33.16 -14.10 29.19
CA PHE A 12 -33.26 -12.67 28.85
C PHE A 12 -31.92 -12.08 28.43
N LEU A 13 -30.83 -12.41 29.12
CA LEU A 13 -29.48 -11.93 28.77
C LEU A 13 -29.01 -12.49 27.42
N PHE A 14 -29.32 -13.76 27.13
CA PHE A 14 -28.97 -14.39 25.86
C PHE A 14 -29.82 -13.85 24.69
N ALA A 15 -31.12 -13.62 24.91
CA ALA A 15 -31.99 -12.97 23.92
C ALA A 15 -31.59 -11.51 23.68
N PHE A 16 -31.09 -10.79 24.70
CA PHE A 16 -30.58 -9.43 24.56
C PHE A 16 -29.24 -9.37 23.80
N LEU A 17 -28.39 -10.40 23.96
CA LEU A 17 -27.12 -10.53 23.23
C LEU A 17 -27.30 -10.94 21.76
N VAL A 18 -28.34 -11.72 21.43
CA VAL A 18 -28.61 -12.18 20.06
C VAL A 18 -29.39 -11.13 19.24
N LEU A 19 -30.02 -10.16 19.89
CA LEU A 19 -30.76 -9.07 19.24
C LEU A 19 -29.99 -7.75 19.13
N LEU A 20 -28.69 -7.70 19.48
CA LEU A 20 -27.85 -6.55 19.16
C LEU A 20 -27.47 -6.62 17.67
N PRO A 21 -28.02 -5.76 16.80
CA PRO A 21 -27.53 -5.67 15.44
C PRO A 21 -26.17 -4.99 15.49
N SER A 22 -25.17 -5.60 14.86
CA SER A 22 -24.00 -4.91 14.33
C SER A 22 -23.24 -4.05 15.34
N ALA A 23 -22.23 -4.63 16.00
CA ALA A 23 -21.13 -3.85 16.53
C ALA A 23 -20.51 -3.04 15.38
N PHE A 24 -20.92 -1.78 15.25
CA PHE A 24 -20.30 -0.79 14.39
C PHE A 24 -18.92 -0.52 14.98
N ALA A 25 -17.92 -1.20 14.41
CA ALA A 25 -16.52 -0.92 14.66
C ALA A 25 -16.22 0.54 14.27
N LEU A 26 -15.64 1.28 15.22
CA LEU A 26 -14.96 2.57 15.08
C LEU A 26 -15.74 3.68 14.38
N ALA A 27 -16.51 4.44 15.18
CA ALA A 27 -16.79 5.82 14.85
C ALA A 27 -15.48 6.64 15.01
N PRO A 28 -15.06 7.43 14.01
CA PRO A 28 -13.94 8.35 14.17
C PRO A 28 -14.26 9.37 15.26
N VAL A 29 -13.26 9.73 16.06
CA VAL A 29 -13.39 10.63 17.22
C VAL A 29 -13.94 12.00 16.76
N GLU A 30 -13.69 12.41 15.51
CA GLU A 30 -14.26 13.62 14.92
C GLU A 30 -15.81 13.63 14.90
N SER A 31 -16.47 12.49 14.64
CA SER A 31 -17.94 12.39 14.61
C SER A 31 -18.59 12.49 16.00
N LEU A 32 -17.81 12.21 17.05
CA LEU A 32 -18.23 12.37 18.45
C LEU A 32 -18.10 13.82 18.93
N VAL A 33 -17.24 14.61 18.30
CA VAL A 33 -16.89 15.98 18.72
C VAL A 33 -17.58 17.04 17.87
N LEU A 34 -17.80 16.81 16.58
CA LEU A 34 -18.24 17.83 15.62
C LEU A 34 -19.63 17.61 15.01
N GLY A 35 -20.36 16.55 15.42
CA GLY A 35 -21.69 16.21 14.90
C GLY A 35 -21.66 15.08 13.87
N ASN A 36 -22.84 14.54 13.56
CA ASN A 36 -22.96 13.30 12.79
C ASN A 36 -22.65 13.49 11.29
N PHE A 37 -21.39 13.28 10.91
CA PHE A 37 -20.93 13.24 9.52
C PHE A 37 -21.14 11.87 8.84
N SER A 38 -21.94 10.97 9.43
CA SER A 38 -22.15 9.62 8.90
C SER A 38 -22.56 9.60 7.44
N ASP A 39 -23.34 10.59 7.00
CA ASP A 39 -23.91 10.63 5.65
C ASP A 39 -22.84 11.06 4.62
N ASP A 40 -21.96 12.00 4.98
CA ASP A 40 -20.80 12.42 4.15
C ASP A 40 -19.75 11.30 4.01
N TYR A 41 -19.60 10.46 5.04
CA TYR A 41 -18.71 9.28 5.01
C TYR A 41 -19.39 8.01 4.45
N SER A 42 -20.72 7.99 4.31
CA SER A 42 -21.45 6.84 3.78
C SER A 42 -21.22 6.62 2.28
N GLU A 43 -21.05 7.72 1.53
CA GLU A 43 -20.70 7.69 0.11
C GLU A 43 -19.23 7.33 -0.13
N ASN A 44 -18.36 7.57 0.86
CA ASN A 44 -16.95 7.23 0.86
C ASN A 44 -16.63 6.21 1.98
N LYS A 45 -17.20 4.99 1.88
CA LYS A 45 -16.68 3.79 2.59
C LYS A 45 -15.28 3.41 2.11
N SER A 46 -14.38 4.36 2.05
CA SER A 46 -12.97 4.09 1.88
C SER A 46 -12.36 3.93 3.26
N ASP A 47 -11.52 2.91 3.38
CA ASP A 47 -10.57 2.69 4.47
C ASP A 47 -10.17 4.04 5.14
N PRO A 48 -10.20 4.17 6.47
CA PRO A 48 -9.69 5.37 7.14
C PRO A 48 -8.24 5.69 6.76
N LEU A 49 -7.48 4.78 6.14
CA LEU A 49 -6.16 5.06 5.54
C LEU A 49 -6.23 5.51 4.07
N ASN A 50 -7.38 5.54 3.43
CA ASN A 50 -7.50 5.97 2.04
C ASN A 50 -7.06 7.43 1.83
N TYR A 51 -7.16 8.28 2.86
CA TYR A 51 -6.61 9.64 2.81
C TYR A 51 -5.07 9.65 2.67
N VAL A 52 -4.36 8.63 3.20
CA VAL A 52 -2.91 8.44 3.04
C VAL A 52 -2.56 8.23 1.57
N TYR A 53 -3.45 7.55 0.83
CA TYR A 53 -3.27 7.23 -0.59
C TYR A 53 -3.89 8.26 -1.56
N THR A 54 -4.75 9.16 -1.08
CA THR A 54 -5.47 10.14 -1.93
C THR A 54 -4.97 11.57 -1.77
N ARG A 55 -4.35 11.93 -0.64
CA ARG A 55 -3.99 13.32 -0.32
C ARG A 55 -2.56 13.68 -0.75
N ASP A 56 -2.19 13.41 -2.00
CA ASP A 56 -0.95 13.94 -2.59
C ASP A 56 -1.24 15.23 -3.39
N LEU A 57 -1.66 16.29 -2.68
CA LEU A 57 -1.75 17.67 -3.21
C LEU A 57 -0.35 18.33 -3.30
N SER A 58 0.70 17.66 -2.81
CA SER A 58 2.07 18.16 -2.79
C SER A 58 2.84 17.90 -4.09
N LEU A 59 2.36 16.94 -4.90
CA LEU A 59 2.82 16.73 -6.27
C LEU A 59 2.25 17.80 -7.23
N LYS A 60 2.50 19.09 -6.93
CA LYS A 60 2.32 20.17 -7.92
C LYS A 60 3.29 20.03 -9.11
N ASN A 61 4.31 19.16 -8.99
CA ASN A 61 5.34 18.94 -10.00
C ASN A 61 5.44 17.49 -10.53
N ALA A 62 4.60 16.53 -10.09
CA ALA A 62 4.49 15.29 -10.87
C ALA A 62 3.83 15.65 -12.18
N SER A 63 4.50 15.38 -13.31
CA SER A 63 3.95 15.71 -14.62
C SER A 63 2.55 15.11 -14.71
N VAL A 64 1.56 15.94 -15.06
CA VAL A 64 0.16 15.54 -15.29
C VAL A 64 0.09 14.28 -16.17
N GLU A 65 1.08 14.12 -17.05
CA GLU A 65 1.25 12.95 -17.92
C GLU A 65 1.48 11.64 -17.16
N LEU A 66 2.30 11.61 -16.10
CA LEU A 66 2.53 10.38 -15.31
C LEU A 66 1.30 9.95 -14.50
N LYS A 67 0.54 10.92 -13.97
CA LYS A 67 -0.76 10.65 -13.33
C LYS A 67 -1.73 10.05 -14.33
N ARG A 68 -1.78 10.63 -15.53
CA ARG A 68 -2.61 10.18 -16.63
C ARG A 68 -2.26 8.76 -17.09
N GLU A 69 -0.97 8.45 -17.25
CA GLU A 69 -0.48 7.11 -17.62
C GLU A 69 -0.94 6.05 -16.61
N LEU A 70 -0.79 6.32 -15.31
CA LEU A 70 -1.24 5.42 -14.25
C LEU A 70 -2.76 5.28 -14.19
N ALA A 71 -3.50 6.37 -14.39
CA ALA A 71 -4.95 6.31 -14.45
C ALA A 71 -5.44 5.47 -15.64
N ILE A 72 -4.82 5.62 -16.80
CA ILE A 72 -5.10 4.79 -17.99
C ILE A 72 -4.76 3.32 -17.72
N TYR A 73 -3.62 3.04 -17.09
CA TYR A 73 -3.24 1.68 -16.68
C TYR A 73 -4.28 1.07 -15.73
N ARG A 74 -4.71 1.81 -14.70
CA ARG A 74 -5.81 1.39 -13.78
C ARG A 74 -7.09 1.10 -14.55
N GLY A 75 -7.47 1.99 -15.47
CA GLY A 75 -8.65 1.84 -16.31
C GLY A 75 -8.66 0.58 -17.16
N PHE A 76 -7.47 0.16 -17.63
CA PHE A 76 -7.30 -1.07 -18.38
C PHE A 76 -7.78 -2.31 -17.59
N TYR A 77 -7.42 -2.41 -16.32
CA TYR A 77 -7.83 -3.50 -15.43
C TYR A 77 -9.26 -3.35 -14.92
N GLU A 78 -9.71 -2.13 -14.61
CA GLU A 78 -11.10 -1.86 -14.22
C GLU A 78 -12.08 -2.29 -15.31
N GLU A 79 -11.77 -2.01 -16.58
CA GLU A 79 -12.61 -2.43 -17.69
C GLU A 79 -12.61 -3.95 -17.87
N GLY A 80 -11.46 -4.61 -17.67
CA GLY A 80 -11.38 -6.07 -17.63
C GLY A 80 -12.27 -6.67 -16.53
N LYS A 81 -12.24 -6.09 -15.32
CA LYS A 81 -13.14 -6.49 -14.22
C LYS A 81 -14.60 -6.27 -14.58
N ASN A 82 -14.93 -5.16 -15.23
CA ASN A 82 -16.29 -4.87 -15.70
C ASN A 82 -16.77 -5.87 -16.74
N THR A 83 -15.91 -6.27 -17.69
CA THR A 83 -16.21 -7.30 -18.68
C THR A 83 -16.41 -8.68 -18.03
N LEU A 84 -15.59 -9.03 -17.04
CA LEU A 84 -15.79 -10.27 -16.28
C LEU A 84 -17.14 -10.27 -15.52
N ASN A 85 -17.47 -9.15 -14.87
CA ASN A 85 -18.75 -8.96 -14.18
C ASN A 85 -19.93 -9.02 -15.15
N TYR A 86 -19.78 -8.44 -16.34
CA TYR A 86 -20.78 -8.49 -17.41
C TYR A 86 -21.11 -9.95 -17.81
N CYS A 87 -20.11 -10.83 -17.84
CA CYS A 87 -20.30 -12.25 -18.17
C CYS A 87 -21.02 -13.08 -17.12
N ARG A 88 -21.22 -12.59 -15.89
CA ARG A 88 -21.95 -13.34 -14.85
C ARG A 88 -23.44 -13.51 -15.15
N GLY A 89 -24.00 -12.66 -16.01
CA GLY A 89 -25.42 -12.65 -16.36
C GLY A 89 -25.85 -13.66 -17.43
N GLY A 90 -25.03 -14.68 -17.76
CA GLY A 90 -25.41 -15.72 -18.75
C GLY A 90 -25.78 -15.15 -20.13
N ARG A 91 -24.95 -14.25 -20.67
CA ARG A 91 -25.22 -13.56 -21.93
C ARG A 91 -24.90 -14.44 -23.12
N GLU A 92 -25.91 -14.74 -23.93
CA GLU A 92 -25.76 -15.35 -25.26
C GLU A 92 -25.64 -14.28 -26.34
N ILE A 93 -24.95 -14.60 -27.42
CA ILE A 93 -24.84 -13.86 -28.66
C ILE A 93 -25.35 -14.71 -29.83
N ARG A 94 -26.25 -14.15 -30.62
CA ARG A 94 -26.78 -14.81 -31.82
C ARG A 94 -26.54 -13.92 -33.01
N TYR A 95 -26.07 -14.50 -34.10
CA TYR A 95 -25.94 -13.85 -35.41
C TYR A 95 -27.03 -14.37 -36.35
N ALA A 96 -27.29 -13.69 -37.47
CA ALA A 96 -28.30 -14.16 -38.40
C ALA A 96 -27.87 -15.47 -39.08
N THR A 97 -26.56 -15.64 -39.29
CA THR A 97 -25.97 -16.89 -39.77
C THR A 97 -24.72 -17.29 -39.00
N GLU A 98 -24.38 -18.58 -39.01
CA GLU A 98 -23.11 -19.06 -38.42
C GLU A 98 -21.90 -18.50 -39.17
N TRP A 99 -22.03 -18.24 -40.47
CA TRP A 99 -20.96 -17.63 -41.25
C TRP A 99 -20.63 -16.22 -40.76
N GLU A 100 -21.63 -15.40 -40.43
CA GLU A 100 -21.41 -14.07 -39.83
C GLU A 100 -20.66 -14.17 -38.50
N LYS A 101 -21.09 -15.08 -37.61
CA LYS A 101 -20.42 -15.36 -36.33
C LYS A 101 -18.95 -15.72 -36.55
N VAL A 102 -18.67 -16.60 -37.51
CA VAL A 102 -17.32 -17.02 -37.89
C VAL A 102 -16.48 -15.85 -38.43
N GLN A 103 -17.03 -14.95 -39.25
CA GLN A 103 -16.30 -13.78 -39.76
C GLN A 103 -15.97 -12.78 -38.66
N VAL A 104 -16.92 -12.51 -37.74
CA VAL A 104 -16.66 -11.61 -36.59
C VAL A 104 -15.60 -12.21 -35.68
N LYS A 105 -15.70 -13.50 -35.34
CA LYS A 105 -14.66 -14.21 -34.55
C LYS A 105 -13.29 -14.12 -35.23
N ARG A 106 -13.22 -14.36 -36.54
CA ARG A 106 -11.97 -14.27 -37.30
C ARG A 106 -11.41 -12.85 -37.29
N SER A 107 -12.26 -11.83 -37.43
CA SER A 107 -11.84 -10.43 -37.41
C SER A 107 -11.29 -10.01 -36.05
N VAL A 108 -11.90 -10.47 -34.95
CA VAL A 108 -11.38 -10.27 -33.58
C VAL A 108 -10.00 -10.89 -33.42
N LEU A 109 -9.84 -12.16 -33.81
CA LEU A 109 -8.56 -12.87 -33.74
C LEU A 109 -7.49 -12.21 -34.61
N ALA A 110 -7.85 -11.77 -35.81
CA ALA A 110 -6.94 -11.07 -36.72
C ALA A 110 -6.53 -9.69 -36.21
N LEU A 111 -7.42 -8.98 -35.49
CA LEU A 111 -7.07 -7.72 -34.85
C LEU A 111 -6.08 -7.93 -33.69
N ILE A 112 -6.31 -8.96 -32.86
CA ILE A 112 -5.36 -9.37 -31.80
C ILE A 112 -3.99 -9.67 -32.42
N GLN A 113 -3.97 -10.49 -33.47
CA GLN A 113 -2.76 -10.84 -34.20
C GLN A 113 -2.08 -9.60 -34.79
N TYR A 114 -2.82 -8.70 -35.43
CA TYR A 114 -2.29 -7.46 -36.00
C TYR A 114 -1.60 -6.59 -34.95
N ILE A 115 -2.30 -6.25 -33.88
CA ILE A 115 -1.79 -5.36 -32.82
C ILE A 115 -0.60 -6.00 -32.13
N GLY A 116 -0.69 -7.28 -31.78
CA GLY A 116 0.37 -7.99 -31.10
C GLY A 116 1.63 -8.14 -31.96
N LEU A 117 1.50 -8.47 -33.24
CA LEU A 117 2.65 -8.54 -34.17
C LEU A 117 3.28 -7.15 -34.38
N ASP A 118 2.48 -6.10 -34.51
CA ASP A 118 2.98 -4.72 -34.63
C ASP A 118 3.72 -4.25 -33.36
N LEU A 119 3.23 -4.60 -32.16
CA LEU A 119 3.93 -4.29 -30.90
C LEU A 119 5.23 -5.09 -30.75
N THR A 120 5.19 -6.41 -30.94
CA THR A 120 6.36 -7.29 -30.79
C THR A 120 7.45 -6.98 -31.82
N THR A 121 7.09 -6.61 -33.05
CA THR A 121 8.06 -6.18 -34.08
C THR A 121 8.75 -4.86 -33.77
N ARG A 122 8.15 -4.01 -32.94
CA ARG A 122 8.77 -2.78 -32.44
C ARG A 122 9.58 -3.01 -31.16
N ALA A 123 9.10 -3.88 -30.27
CA ALA A 123 9.70 -4.15 -28.96
C ALA A 123 10.96 -5.05 -29.05
N LEU A 124 10.91 -6.16 -29.80
CA LEU A 124 12.03 -7.11 -29.88
C LEU A 124 13.36 -6.49 -30.32
N PRO A 125 13.42 -5.60 -31.35
CA PRO A 125 14.65 -4.90 -31.68
C PRO A 125 15.20 -4.05 -30.52
N LYS A 126 14.33 -3.42 -29.72
CA LYS A 126 14.74 -2.59 -28.58
C LYS A 126 15.29 -3.43 -27.43
N TYR A 127 14.66 -4.55 -27.13
CA TYR A 127 15.20 -5.52 -26.16
C TYR A 127 16.55 -6.09 -26.62
N ALA A 128 16.65 -6.50 -27.89
CA ALA A 128 17.88 -7.04 -28.44
C ALA A 128 19.03 -6.02 -28.37
N LYS A 129 18.77 -4.75 -28.71
CA LYS A 129 19.76 -3.66 -28.56
C LYS A 129 20.14 -3.42 -27.10
N ALA A 130 19.18 -3.42 -26.18
CA ALA A 130 19.44 -3.24 -24.75
C ALA A 130 20.27 -4.41 -24.16
N LEU A 131 20.16 -5.60 -24.75
CA LEU A 131 20.96 -6.79 -24.42
C LEU A 131 22.21 -6.96 -25.29
N GLU A 132 22.57 -5.92 -26.06
CA GLU A 132 23.81 -5.86 -26.86
C GLU A 132 23.93 -6.92 -27.96
N PHE A 133 22.82 -7.37 -28.54
CA PHE A 133 22.83 -8.32 -29.66
C PHE A 133 23.48 -7.69 -30.90
N THR A 134 24.33 -8.47 -31.57
CA THR A 134 24.82 -8.12 -32.91
C THR A 134 23.71 -8.22 -33.95
N SER A 135 23.90 -7.58 -35.11
CA SER A 135 22.94 -7.67 -36.22
C SER A 135 22.75 -9.11 -36.69
N ASP A 136 23.80 -9.93 -36.70
CA ASP A 136 23.73 -11.31 -37.17
C ASP A 136 22.99 -12.20 -36.17
N GLU A 137 23.25 -12.05 -34.87
CA GLU A 137 22.50 -12.75 -33.81
C GLU A 137 21.01 -12.41 -33.87
N TYR A 138 20.69 -11.13 -34.04
CA TYR A 138 19.31 -10.67 -34.15
C TYR A 138 18.62 -11.22 -35.41
N ASN A 139 19.29 -11.15 -36.56
CA ASN A 139 18.75 -11.67 -37.83
C ASN A 139 18.49 -13.18 -37.76
N ASN A 140 19.42 -13.95 -37.21
CA ASN A 140 19.26 -15.39 -37.00
C ASN A 140 18.08 -15.71 -36.07
N MET A 141 17.93 -14.96 -34.98
CA MET A 141 16.79 -15.10 -34.07
C MET A 141 15.47 -14.83 -34.80
N VAL A 142 15.37 -13.73 -35.54
CA VAL A 142 14.15 -13.32 -36.25
C VAL A 142 13.80 -14.31 -37.36
N GLU A 143 14.77 -14.78 -38.14
CA GLU A 143 14.55 -15.82 -39.15
C GLU A 143 14.06 -17.13 -38.53
N GLY A 144 14.65 -17.53 -37.40
CA GLY A 144 14.19 -18.67 -36.62
C GLY A 144 12.76 -18.49 -36.10
N LEU A 145 12.39 -17.29 -35.64
CA LEU A 145 11.05 -17.00 -35.14
C LEU A 145 10.00 -17.03 -36.26
N VAL A 146 10.24 -16.31 -37.35
CA VAL A 146 9.28 -16.21 -38.46
C VAL A 146 9.19 -17.53 -39.23
N GLY A 147 10.32 -18.18 -39.47
CA GLY A 147 10.37 -19.45 -40.18
C GLY A 147 9.66 -20.58 -39.44
N ASN A 148 9.92 -20.72 -38.14
CA ASN A 148 9.53 -21.89 -37.38
C ASN A 148 8.19 -21.79 -36.62
N TYR A 149 7.63 -20.59 -36.43
CA TYR A 149 6.42 -20.39 -35.62
C TYR A 149 5.29 -19.69 -36.36
N CYS A 150 5.57 -18.92 -37.41
CA CYS A 150 4.50 -18.27 -38.16
C CYS A 150 3.77 -19.26 -39.05
N SER A 151 2.44 -19.23 -39.03
CA SER A 151 1.61 -20.01 -39.94
C SER A 151 1.90 -19.65 -41.40
N THR A 152 1.79 -20.63 -42.31
CA THR A 152 1.81 -20.40 -43.76
C THR A 152 0.61 -19.58 -44.23
N ASN A 153 -0.51 -19.64 -43.51
CA ASN A 153 -1.77 -18.97 -43.85
C ASN A 153 -1.96 -17.63 -43.12
N LEU A 154 -0.86 -16.98 -42.70
CA LEU A 154 -0.88 -15.66 -42.09
C LEU A 154 -1.36 -14.62 -43.12
N SER A 155 -2.59 -14.12 -42.96
CA SER A 155 -3.23 -13.26 -43.98
C SER A 155 -3.09 -11.76 -43.74
N ILE A 156 -2.86 -11.34 -42.49
CA ILE A 156 -2.78 -9.91 -42.14
C ILE A 156 -1.47 -9.24 -42.60
N ILE A 157 -0.38 -10.01 -42.60
CA ILE A 157 0.95 -9.58 -43.03
C ILE A 157 1.71 -10.79 -43.58
N SER A 158 2.42 -10.63 -44.70
CA SER A 158 3.23 -11.73 -45.23
C SER A 158 4.47 -11.98 -44.38
N LYS A 159 4.96 -13.22 -44.33
CA LYS A 159 6.22 -13.56 -43.65
C LYS A 159 7.40 -12.71 -44.14
N LYS A 160 7.46 -12.44 -45.45
CA LYS A 160 8.49 -11.60 -46.08
C LYS A 160 8.46 -10.18 -45.54
N GLU A 161 7.26 -9.60 -45.45
CA GLU A 161 7.06 -8.23 -44.94
C GLU A 161 7.38 -8.16 -43.44
N LEU A 162 7.02 -9.20 -42.69
CA LEU A 162 7.33 -9.30 -41.26
C LEU A 162 8.85 -9.31 -41.01
N LEU A 163 9.60 -10.12 -41.77
CA LEU A 163 11.07 -10.13 -41.74
C LEU A 163 11.68 -8.77 -42.11
N ALA A 164 11.17 -8.14 -43.18
CA ALA A 164 11.62 -6.82 -43.60
C ALA A 164 11.41 -5.77 -42.51
N ASN A 165 10.25 -5.81 -41.85
CA ASN A 165 9.92 -4.90 -40.75
C ASN A 165 10.84 -5.10 -39.54
N PHE A 166 11.10 -6.34 -39.13
CA PHE A 166 12.04 -6.62 -38.03
C PHE A 166 13.43 -6.05 -38.31
N ARG A 167 13.99 -6.35 -39.49
CA ARG A 167 15.31 -5.86 -39.91
C ARG A 167 15.35 -4.33 -39.94
N LEU A 168 14.36 -3.72 -40.60
CA LEU A 168 14.27 -2.26 -40.70
C LEU A 168 14.17 -1.58 -39.33
N LYS A 169 13.43 -2.15 -38.37
CA LYS A 169 13.27 -1.59 -37.01
C LYS A 169 14.45 -1.86 -36.10
N PHE A 170 15.33 -2.80 -36.45
CA PHE A 170 16.61 -3.01 -35.79
C PHE A 170 17.67 -2.07 -36.35
N ASP A 171 17.79 -1.98 -37.67
CA ASP A 171 18.82 -1.14 -38.31
C ASP A 171 18.56 0.35 -38.09
N LYS A 172 17.30 0.79 -38.23
CA LYS A 172 16.91 2.17 -37.96
C LYS A 172 16.48 2.33 -36.52
N ASP A 173 16.80 3.47 -35.92
CA ASP A 173 16.30 3.75 -34.59
C ASP A 173 14.78 3.88 -34.63
N ASN A 174 14.10 3.10 -33.80
CA ASN A 174 12.65 3.10 -33.73
C ASN A 174 12.22 3.90 -32.48
N ASN A 175 11.16 4.71 -32.59
CA ASN A 175 10.70 5.55 -31.47
C ASN A 175 9.91 4.78 -30.40
N PHE A 176 9.95 3.43 -30.42
CA PHE A 176 9.27 2.62 -29.43
C PHE A 176 10.01 2.68 -28.09
N LYS A 177 9.27 2.92 -27.01
CA LYS A 177 9.79 2.92 -25.64
C LYS A 177 9.44 1.58 -25.00
N LEU A 178 10.44 0.93 -24.39
CA LEU A 178 10.19 -0.27 -23.59
C LEU A 178 9.40 0.11 -22.34
N PRO A 179 8.58 -0.81 -21.79
CA PRO A 179 7.85 -0.57 -20.56
C PRO A 179 8.80 -0.21 -19.41
N SER A 180 8.61 0.95 -18.78
CA SER A 180 9.47 1.42 -17.70
C SER A 180 8.70 2.33 -16.75
N VAL A 181 9.09 2.29 -15.47
CA VAL A 181 8.63 3.20 -14.42
C VAL A 181 9.74 4.12 -13.93
N GLU A 182 10.88 4.13 -14.61
CA GLU A 182 12.02 4.96 -14.24
C GLU A 182 11.64 6.45 -14.26
N GLY A 183 11.98 7.18 -13.20
CA GLY A 183 11.63 8.58 -13.03
C GLY A 183 10.16 8.86 -12.66
N ASN A 184 9.35 7.82 -12.44
CA ASN A 184 7.97 7.99 -12.01
C ASN A 184 7.88 8.10 -10.47
N PRO A 185 7.43 9.24 -9.90
CA PRO A 185 7.41 9.50 -8.45
C PRO A 185 6.36 8.69 -7.68
N TYR A 186 5.54 7.90 -8.38
CA TYR A 186 4.59 6.97 -7.78
C TYR A 186 5.17 5.58 -7.50
N PHE A 187 6.39 5.33 -7.98
CA PHE A 187 7.09 4.07 -7.76
C PHE A 187 8.32 4.30 -6.88
N PRO A 188 8.69 3.33 -6.03
CA PRO A 188 9.90 3.44 -5.22
C PRO A 188 11.17 3.53 -6.06
N ASP A 189 12.09 4.44 -5.72
CA ASP A 189 13.38 4.59 -6.40
C ASP A 189 14.27 3.33 -6.29
N ASN A 190 14.04 2.51 -5.26
CA ASN A 190 14.79 1.28 -5.01
C ASN A 190 14.23 0.04 -5.72
N LEU A 191 13.24 0.15 -6.62
CA LEU A 191 12.71 -1.00 -7.36
C LEU A 191 13.79 -1.76 -8.15
N SER A 192 14.78 -1.04 -8.69
CA SER A 192 15.93 -1.60 -9.39
C SER A 192 16.84 -2.45 -8.48
N SER A 193 16.82 -2.22 -7.16
CA SER A 193 17.59 -3.03 -6.20
C SER A 193 17.00 -4.42 -5.99
N TYR A 194 15.70 -4.60 -6.25
CA TYR A 194 15.02 -5.89 -6.14
C TYR A 194 15.00 -6.66 -7.46
N LEU A 195 15.28 -5.97 -8.58
CA LEU A 195 15.13 -6.49 -9.94
C LEU A 195 16.41 -6.16 -10.75
N PRO A 196 17.36 -7.11 -10.88
CA PRO A 196 18.56 -6.90 -11.68
C PRO A 196 18.18 -6.55 -13.12
N GLU A 197 18.57 -5.35 -13.57
CA GLU A 197 18.09 -4.75 -14.82
C GLU A 197 18.29 -5.67 -16.04
N LYS A 198 19.47 -6.29 -16.18
CA LYS A 198 19.76 -7.21 -17.29
C LYS A 198 18.84 -8.42 -17.31
N LYS A 199 18.60 -9.05 -16.15
CA LYS A 199 17.75 -10.26 -16.06
C LYS A 199 16.28 -9.94 -16.29
N ALA A 200 15.83 -8.79 -15.80
CA ALA A 200 14.49 -8.28 -16.08
C ALA A 200 14.29 -8.10 -17.60
N LEU A 201 15.26 -7.50 -18.30
CA LEU A 201 15.23 -7.36 -19.76
C LEU A 201 15.25 -8.71 -20.50
N GLU A 202 16.05 -9.68 -20.04
CA GLU A 202 16.07 -11.05 -20.59
C GLU A 202 14.71 -11.74 -20.45
N GLN A 203 14.07 -11.63 -19.28
CA GLN A 203 12.74 -12.19 -19.04
C GLN A 203 11.67 -11.50 -19.90
N GLU A 204 11.66 -10.17 -19.94
CA GLU A 204 10.72 -9.42 -20.79
C GLU A 204 10.90 -9.76 -22.27
N MET A 205 12.13 -9.89 -22.75
CA MET A 205 12.43 -10.31 -24.11
C MET A 205 11.93 -11.73 -24.37
N LEU A 206 12.17 -12.68 -23.46
CA LEU A 206 11.70 -14.05 -23.56
C LEU A 206 10.17 -14.12 -23.71
N TYR A 207 9.43 -13.39 -22.87
CA TYR A 207 7.97 -13.38 -22.95
C TYR A 207 7.44 -12.56 -24.12
N THR A 208 8.20 -11.58 -24.62
CA THR A 208 7.90 -10.90 -25.90
C THR A 208 8.05 -11.87 -27.07
N VAL A 209 9.06 -12.75 -27.03
CA VAL A 209 9.24 -13.84 -28.01
C VAL A 209 8.09 -14.85 -27.92
N LYS A 210 7.72 -15.30 -26.72
CA LYS A 210 6.58 -16.22 -26.54
C LYS A 210 5.26 -15.58 -27.02
N LEU A 211 5.03 -14.32 -26.72
CA LEU A 211 3.88 -13.56 -27.21
C LEU A 211 3.87 -13.53 -28.76
N PHE A 212 5.01 -13.22 -29.38
CA PHE A 212 5.14 -13.27 -30.84
C PHE A 212 4.82 -14.66 -31.41
N GLN A 213 5.36 -15.72 -30.82
CA GLN A 213 5.08 -17.10 -31.23
C GLN A 213 3.58 -17.42 -31.11
N SER A 214 2.95 -17.00 -30.01
CA SER A 214 1.52 -17.20 -29.79
C SER A 214 0.70 -16.58 -30.91
N LEU A 215 0.96 -15.32 -31.23
CA LEU A 215 0.26 -14.56 -32.25
C LEU A 215 0.54 -15.08 -33.66
N CYS A 216 1.80 -15.40 -33.98
CA CYS A 216 2.17 -15.84 -35.32
C CYS A 216 1.71 -17.26 -35.66
N SER A 217 1.49 -18.10 -34.64
CA SER A 217 1.06 -19.49 -34.82
C SER A 217 -0.35 -19.64 -35.40
N TRP A 218 -1.21 -18.64 -35.24
CA TRP A 218 -2.60 -18.71 -35.69
C TRP A 218 -2.71 -18.66 -37.22
N ASN A 219 -3.49 -19.59 -37.78
CA ASN A 219 -3.58 -19.86 -39.22
C ASN A 219 -4.86 -19.32 -39.89
N GLY A 220 -5.60 -18.44 -39.22
CA GLY A 220 -6.85 -17.88 -39.73
C GLY A 220 -8.10 -18.71 -39.43
N ASN A 221 -7.98 -19.86 -38.74
CA ASN A 221 -9.14 -20.65 -38.31
C ASN A 221 -9.77 -20.10 -37.00
N PRO A 222 -11.00 -19.57 -37.01
CA PRO A 222 -11.62 -19.02 -35.80
C PRO A 222 -12.10 -20.08 -34.80
N THR A 223 -12.12 -21.36 -35.16
CA THR A 223 -12.48 -22.46 -34.23
C THR A 223 -11.26 -23.05 -33.51
N ASN A 224 -10.06 -22.78 -33.99
CA ASN A 224 -8.79 -23.17 -33.36
C ASN A 224 -7.87 -21.93 -33.29
N PRO A 225 -7.90 -21.18 -32.17
CA PRO A 225 -7.07 -19.99 -32.00
C PRO A 225 -5.58 -20.29 -31.80
N GLY A 226 -5.16 -21.57 -31.79
CA GLY A 226 -3.76 -21.94 -31.61
C GLY A 226 -3.24 -21.53 -30.22
N LEU A 227 -2.03 -20.97 -30.19
CA LEU A 227 -1.39 -20.52 -28.95
C LEU A 227 -1.92 -19.16 -28.43
N MET A 228 -2.98 -18.60 -29.04
CA MET A 228 -3.60 -17.34 -28.58
C MET A 228 -4.68 -17.54 -27.50
N VAL A 229 -4.95 -18.78 -27.09
CA VAL A 229 -5.94 -19.09 -26.03
C VAL A 229 -5.78 -18.21 -24.77
N PRO A 230 -4.57 -17.99 -24.21
CA PRO A 230 -4.42 -17.18 -22.99
C PRO A 230 -4.88 -15.74 -23.18
N ILE A 231 -4.60 -15.17 -24.35
CA ILE A 231 -4.93 -13.79 -24.72
C ILE A 231 -6.45 -13.64 -24.84
N LEU A 232 -7.12 -14.63 -25.43
CA LEU A 232 -8.57 -14.63 -25.63
C LEU A 232 -9.35 -14.79 -24.34
N LYS A 233 -8.81 -15.53 -23.37
CA LYS A 233 -9.43 -15.71 -22.06
C LYS A 233 -9.28 -14.46 -21.19
N ASN A 234 -8.27 -13.63 -21.43
CA ASN A 234 -7.99 -12.46 -20.61
C ASN A 234 -9.02 -11.33 -20.85
N PRO A 235 -9.82 -10.94 -19.83
CA PRO A 235 -10.89 -9.96 -20.02
C PRO A 235 -10.37 -8.54 -20.27
N ALA A 236 -9.19 -8.17 -19.74
CA ALA A 236 -8.63 -6.84 -19.93
C ALA A 236 -8.17 -6.63 -21.38
N LEU A 237 -7.48 -7.63 -21.94
CA LEU A 237 -7.08 -7.65 -23.35
C LEU A 237 -8.31 -7.66 -24.27
N MET A 238 -9.32 -8.47 -23.98
CA MET A 238 -10.54 -8.51 -24.79
C MET A 238 -11.35 -7.21 -24.74
N SER A 239 -11.37 -6.54 -23.59
CA SER A 239 -11.96 -5.19 -23.46
C SER A 239 -11.20 -4.19 -24.32
N PHE A 240 -9.87 -4.22 -24.28
CA PHE A 240 -9.03 -3.39 -25.15
C PHE A 240 -9.29 -3.63 -26.63
N ILE A 241 -9.40 -4.89 -27.07
CA ILE A 241 -9.72 -5.23 -28.46
C ILE A 241 -11.10 -4.70 -28.87
N ALA A 242 -12.11 -4.82 -27.99
CA ALA A 242 -13.42 -4.24 -28.23
C ALA A 242 -13.34 -2.71 -28.42
N ARG A 243 -12.55 -2.00 -27.60
CA ARG A 243 -12.33 -0.55 -27.76
C ARG A 243 -11.66 -0.21 -29.09
N GLN A 244 -10.64 -0.98 -29.49
CA GLN A 244 -9.95 -0.77 -30.76
C GLN A 244 -10.90 -0.91 -31.96
N MET A 245 -11.78 -1.92 -31.95
CA MET A 245 -12.80 -2.12 -32.98
C MET A 245 -13.83 -0.98 -33.01
N SER A 246 -14.11 -0.37 -31.86
CA SER A 246 -15.09 0.71 -31.71
C SER A 246 -14.52 2.13 -31.90
N ASN A 247 -13.24 2.31 -32.25
CA ASN A 247 -12.57 3.63 -32.27
C ASN A 247 -12.62 4.36 -30.92
N GLN A 248 -12.45 3.61 -29.83
CA GLN A 248 -12.47 4.15 -28.48
C GLN A 248 -11.12 4.00 -27.81
N ASP A 249 -10.83 4.92 -26.90
CA ASP A 249 -9.68 4.90 -26.03
C ASP A 249 -10.06 5.39 -24.63
N ILE A 250 -9.20 5.14 -23.64
CA ILE A 250 -9.43 5.59 -22.28
C ILE A 250 -8.98 7.06 -22.17
N GLY A 251 -9.92 7.92 -21.82
CA GLY A 251 -9.70 9.29 -21.40
C GLY A 251 -9.60 9.38 -19.89
N TRP A 252 -8.87 10.38 -19.41
CA TRP A 252 -8.74 10.70 -17.99
C TRP A 252 -9.07 12.17 -17.79
N LYS A 253 -9.90 12.46 -16.78
CA LYS A 253 -10.19 13.82 -16.33
C LYS A 253 -9.39 14.11 -15.08
N GLU A 254 -8.60 15.19 -15.11
CA GLU A 254 -7.73 15.56 -14.01
C GLU A 254 -8.50 15.99 -12.75
N ILE A 255 -9.61 16.71 -12.93
CA ILE A 255 -10.37 17.35 -11.85
C ILE A 255 -10.94 16.33 -10.85
N ASP A 256 -11.51 15.23 -11.37
CA ASP A 256 -12.20 14.21 -10.59
C ASP A 256 -11.45 12.87 -10.56
N ASN A 257 -10.26 12.81 -11.20
CA ASN A 257 -9.48 11.59 -11.39
C ASN A 257 -10.31 10.44 -12.03
N SER A 258 -11.34 10.78 -12.80
CA SER A 258 -12.26 9.83 -13.40
C SER A 258 -11.80 9.36 -14.78
N LEU A 259 -12.21 8.15 -15.12
CA LEU A 259 -11.94 7.52 -16.40
C LEU A 259 -13.20 7.57 -17.25
N PHE A 260 -13.04 7.88 -18.53
CA PHE A 260 -14.13 7.91 -19.50
C PHE A 260 -13.67 7.35 -20.83
N LEU A 261 -14.60 6.93 -21.67
CA LEU A 261 -14.27 6.52 -23.04
C LEU A 261 -14.27 7.76 -23.94
N LYS A 262 -13.19 7.97 -24.68
CA LYS A 262 -13.06 9.01 -25.70
C LYS A 262 -12.94 8.38 -27.08
N GLU A 263 -13.37 9.09 -28.12
CA GLU A 263 -13.13 8.66 -29.49
C GLU A 263 -11.64 8.78 -29.85
N ASN A 264 -11.13 7.76 -30.54
CA ASN A 264 -9.78 7.74 -31.10
C ASN A 264 -9.84 7.17 -32.52
N LYS A 265 -9.60 8.03 -33.52
CA LYS A 265 -9.62 7.64 -34.94
C LYS A 265 -8.36 6.87 -35.37
N ASN A 266 -7.33 6.81 -34.52
CA ASN A 266 -6.06 6.16 -34.81
C ASN A 266 -6.01 4.69 -34.37
N THR A 267 -7.12 4.12 -33.89
CA THR A 267 -7.19 2.70 -33.55
C THR A 267 -7.07 1.82 -34.79
N ALA A 268 -6.68 0.57 -34.59
CA ALA A 268 -6.62 -0.42 -35.67
C ALA A 268 -7.96 -1.15 -35.80
N GLN A 269 -8.43 -1.27 -37.04
CA GLN A 269 -9.60 -2.05 -37.40
C GLN A 269 -9.22 -3.06 -38.46
N VAL A 270 -9.49 -4.32 -38.19
CA VAL A 270 -9.19 -5.43 -39.09
C VAL A 270 -10.50 -6.11 -39.43
N TRP A 271 -10.76 -6.24 -40.72
CA TRP A 271 -11.88 -7.00 -41.23
C TRP A 271 -11.39 -8.19 -42.03
N CYS A 272 -12.03 -9.34 -41.83
CA CYS A 272 -11.75 -10.55 -42.58
C CYS A 272 -12.89 -10.88 -43.53
N GLU A 273 -12.53 -11.11 -44.80
CA GLU A 273 -13.41 -11.69 -45.81
C GLU A 273 -12.89 -13.08 -46.13
N ASN A 274 -13.61 -14.09 -45.65
CA ASN A 274 -13.14 -15.48 -45.69
C ASN A 274 -11.78 -15.59 -44.98
N LEU A 275 -10.76 -16.14 -45.64
CA LEU A 275 -9.43 -16.33 -45.03
C LEU A 275 -8.54 -15.09 -45.09
N ILE A 276 -8.96 -14.04 -45.81
CA ILE A 276 -8.14 -12.84 -46.03
C ILE A 276 -8.55 -11.77 -45.03
N CYS A 277 -7.61 -11.35 -44.18
CA CYS A 277 -7.81 -10.30 -43.19
C CYS A 277 -6.98 -9.07 -43.54
N ARG A 278 -7.57 -7.87 -43.48
CA ARG A 278 -6.87 -6.62 -43.80
C ARG A 278 -7.27 -5.53 -42.83
N LYS A 279 -6.35 -4.58 -42.61
CA LYS A 279 -6.68 -3.31 -41.97
C LYS A 279 -7.59 -2.52 -42.90
N VAL A 280 -8.72 -2.03 -42.38
CA VAL A 280 -9.73 -1.27 -43.13
C VAL A 280 -9.99 0.08 -42.48
N SER A 281 -10.64 1.00 -43.22
CA SER A 281 -11.08 2.28 -42.66
C SER A 281 -12.29 2.10 -41.74
N ARG A 282 -12.60 3.09 -40.88
CA ARG A 282 -13.78 3.05 -40.00
C ARG A 282 -15.09 2.88 -40.76
N GLU A 283 -15.24 3.63 -41.85
CA GLU A 283 -16.44 3.60 -42.66
C GLU A 283 -16.64 2.22 -43.30
N GLU A 284 -15.57 1.67 -43.88
CA GLU A 284 -15.59 0.32 -44.45
C GLU A 284 -15.85 -0.74 -43.37
N PHE A 285 -15.24 -0.60 -42.20
CA PHE A 285 -15.44 -1.50 -41.07
C PHE A 285 -16.90 -1.51 -40.61
N LEU A 286 -17.51 -0.34 -40.42
CA LEU A 286 -18.92 -0.23 -40.00
C LEU A 286 -19.88 -0.80 -41.05
N ASN A 287 -19.59 -0.61 -42.33
CA ASN A 287 -20.42 -1.14 -43.41
C ASN A 287 -20.34 -2.67 -43.52
N LYS A 288 -19.22 -3.27 -43.13
CA LYS A 288 -18.98 -4.72 -43.24
C LYS A 288 -19.23 -5.49 -41.95
N PHE A 289 -19.19 -4.83 -40.79
CA PHE A 289 -19.33 -5.49 -39.50
C PHE A 289 -20.73 -6.08 -39.33
N TYR A 290 -20.80 -7.38 -39.00
CA TYR A 290 -22.04 -8.04 -38.67
C TYR A 290 -22.38 -7.80 -37.20
N TYR A 291 -23.54 -7.18 -36.95
CA TYR A 291 -24.09 -7.04 -35.61
C TYR A 291 -24.83 -8.30 -35.19
N SER A 292 -24.80 -8.59 -33.89
CA SER A 292 -25.63 -9.63 -33.31
C SER A 292 -27.12 -9.27 -33.43
N VAL A 293 -28.00 -10.27 -33.36
CA VAL A 293 -29.45 -10.07 -33.41
C VAL A 293 -29.88 -9.22 -32.21
N GLY A 294 -30.37 -8.00 -32.50
CA GLY A 294 -30.73 -7.00 -31.49
C GLY A 294 -29.52 -6.23 -30.91
N GLY A 295 -28.33 -6.42 -31.45
CA GLY A 295 -27.14 -5.64 -31.16
C GLY A 295 -27.12 -4.33 -31.94
N THR A 296 -26.71 -3.25 -31.27
CA THR A 296 -26.55 -1.91 -31.88
C THR A 296 -25.15 -1.33 -31.68
N ASN A 297 -24.33 -2.01 -30.87
CA ASN A 297 -23.03 -1.52 -30.42
C ASN A 297 -21.97 -2.62 -30.54
N ILE A 298 -20.90 -2.31 -31.27
CA ILE A 298 -19.76 -3.24 -31.45
C ILE A 298 -19.19 -3.66 -30.11
N THR A 299 -19.00 -2.73 -29.17
CA THR A 299 -18.39 -3.04 -27.87
C THR A 299 -19.23 -4.05 -27.08
N ASP A 300 -20.55 -3.91 -27.11
CA ASP A 300 -21.46 -4.83 -26.42
C ASP A 300 -21.51 -6.20 -27.11
N ASP A 301 -21.51 -6.23 -28.44
CA ASP A 301 -21.45 -7.47 -29.21
C ASP A 301 -20.14 -8.23 -28.95
N ILE A 302 -18.99 -7.54 -28.95
CA ILE A 302 -17.71 -8.18 -28.63
C ILE A 302 -17.67 -8.67 -27.18
N LYS A 303 -18.25 -7.93 -26.22
CA LYS A 303 -18.36 -8.39 -24.82
C LYS A 303 -19.22 -9.65 -24.71
N ARG A 304 -20.37 -9.71 -25.37
CA ARG A 304 -21.22 -10.92 -25.40
C ARG A 304 -20.49 -12.09 -26.07
N LEU A 305 -19.81 -11.84 -27.19
CA LEU A 305 -18.97 -12.83 -27.87
C LEU A 305 -17.86 -13.36 -26.98
N TYR A 306 -17.20 -12.48 -26.21
CA TYR A 306 -16.22 -12.89 -25.23
C TYR A 306 -16.82 -13.82 -24.18
N CYS A 307 -17.98 -13.45 -23.62
CA CYS A 307 -18.62 -14.25 -22.57
C CYS A 307 -19.06 -15.64 -23.04
N GLU A 308 -19.57 -15.77 -24.26
CA GLU A 308 -20.05 -17.05 -24.82
C GLU A 308 -18.90 -17.91 -25.36
N GLU A 309 -17.99 -17.32 -26.14
CA GLU A 309 -17.05 -18.10 -26.97
C GLU A 309 -15.60 -18.04 -26.46
N PHE A 310 -15.09 -16.85 -26.15
CA PHE A 310 -13.65 -16.68 -25.90
C PHE A 310 -13.24 -16.94 -24.45
N ARG A 311 -14.11 -16.67 -23.47
CA ARG A 311 -13.82 -16.87 -22.06
C ARG A 311 -13.53 -18.33 -21.70
N THR A 312 -14.24 -19.25 -22.37
CA THR A 312 -14.20 -20.69 -22.13
C THR A 312 -13.43 -21.45 -23.21
N VAL A 313 -12.79 -20.73 -24.14
CA VAL A 313 -11.99 -21.36 -25.20
C VAL A 313 -10.83 -22.13 -24.58
N ASP A 314 -10.52 -23.27 -25.18
CA ASP A 314 -9.46 -24.17 -24.72
C ASP A 314 -8.59 -24.64 -25.90
N TYR A 315 -7.42 -25.17 -25.60
CA TYR A 315 -6.51 -25.69 -26.61
C TYR A 315 -7.10 -26.89 -27.35
N LYS A 316 -6.80 -26.97 -28.64
CA LYS A 316 -7.14 -28.10 -29.50
C LYS A 316 -5.87 -28.73 -30.07
N PRO A 317 -5.07 -29.44 -29.24
CA PRO A 317 -3.79 -30.00 -29.67
C PRO A 317 -3.95 -31.07 -30.76
N LYS A 318 -5.08 -31.78 -30.80
CA LYS A 318 -5.38 -32.80 -31.81
C LYS A 318 -5.51 -32.25 -33.23
N ASP A 319 -5.97 -31.00 -33.35
CA ASP A 319 -6.24 -30.33 -34.63
C ASP A 319 -5.05 -29.44 -35.06
N SER A 320 -3.91 -29.57 -34.39
CA SER A 320 -2.76 -28.68 -34.51
C SER A 320 -1.51 -29.45 -34.95
N ASP A 321 -0.55 -28.72 -35.54
CA ASP A 321 0.75 -29.28 -35.89
C ASP A 321 1.43 -29.92 -34.65
N PRO A 322 2.12 -31.07 -34.77
CA PRO A 322 2.73 -31.76 -33.63
C PRO A 322 3.63 -30.88 -32.75
N LYS A 323 4.32 -29.91 -33.35
CA LYS A 323 5.17 -28.96 -32.60
C LYS A 323 4.31 -28.03 -31.74
N LEU A 324 3.24 -27.47 -32.31
CA LEU A 324 2.31 -26.60 -31.58
C LEU A 324 1.55 -27.39 -30.52
N ALA A 325 1.12 -28.62 -30.83
CA ALA A 325 0.47 -29.51 -29.88
C ALA A 325 1.36 -29.79 -28.66
N LYS A 326 2.67 -29.99 -28.86
CA LYS A 326 3.63 -30.15 -27.76
C LYS A 326 3.71 -28.89 -26.90
N MET A 327 3.74 -27.70 -27.52
CA MET A 327 3.78 -26.42 -26.80
C MET A 327 2.48 -26.17 -26.01
N MET A 328 1.32 -26.47 -26.60
CA MET A 328 0.02 -26.36 -25.92
C MET A 328 -0.04 -27.25 -24.69
N ASN A 329 0.45 -28.48 -24.79
CA ASN A 329 0.43 -29.44 -23.68
C ASN A 329 1.47 -29.13 -22.59
N SER A 330 2.55 -28.40 -22.92
CA SER A 330 3.58 -28.03 -21.95
C SER A 330 3.35 -26.68 -21.28
N MET A 331 2.38 -25.89 -21.74
CA MET A 331 2.16 -24.53 -21.26
C MET A 331 1.62 -24.55 -19.83
N THR A 332 2.31 -23.86 -18.92
CA THR A 332 1.86 -23.75 -17.52
C THR A 332 0.97 -22.53 -17.30
N PHE A 333 0.21 -22.55 -16.20
CA PHE A 333 -0.63 -21.42 -15.81
C PHE A 333 0.17 -20.11 -15.63
N GLU A 334 1.38 -20.21 -15.08
CA GLU A 334 2.28 -19.06 -14.92
C GLU A 334 2.70 -18.51 -16.29
N GLU A 335 3.07 -19.37 -17.23
CA GLU A 335 3.45 -18.94 -18.58
C GLU A 335 2.30 -18.24 -19.32
N GLU A 336 1.07 -18.75 -19.19
CA GLU A 336 -0.12 -18.10 -19.76
C GLU A 336 -0.32 -16.69 -19.21
N ASN A 337 -0.17 -16.53 -17.90
CA ASN A 337 -0.31 -15.23 -17.25
C ASN A 337 0.83 -14.29 -17.64
N PHE A 338 2.06 -14.77 -17.74
CA PHE A 338 3.20 -13.95 -18.14
C PHE A 338 3.14 -13.50 -19.60
N ILE A 339 2.61 -14.31 -20.52
CA ILE A 339 2.32 -13.88 -21.90
C ILE A 339 1.29 -12.75 -21.89
N ASN A 340 0.21 -12.89 -21.11
CA ASN A 340 -0.81 -11.86 -20.98
C ASN A 340 -0.26 -10.57 -20.35
N SER A 341 0.51 -10.69 -19.27
CA SER A 341 1.17 -9.58 -18.59
C SER A 341 2.11 -8.83 -19.51
N GLN A 342 2.95 -9.53 -20.26
CA GLN A 342 3.85 -8.88 -21.22
C GLN A 342 3.07 -8.17 -22.33
N PHE A 343 1.95 -8.74 -22.80
CA PHE A 343 1.11 -8.06 -23.78
C PHE A 343 0.51 -6.77 -23.21
N ILE A 344 -0.02 -6.79 -21.99
CA ILE A 344 -0.55 -5.60 -21.30
C ILE A 344 0.55 -4.56 -21.06
N ALA A 345 1.76 -4.99 -20.69
CA ALA A 345 2.89 -4.11 -20.49
C ALA A 345 3.29 -3.38 -21.77
N LEU A 346 3.33 -4.08 -22.91
CA LEU A 346 3.62 -3.48 -24.21
C LEU A 346 2.51 -2.53 -24.70
N ILE A 347 1.26 -2.73 -24.27
CA ILE A 347 0.15 -1.83 -24.59
C ILE A 347 0.16 -0.57 -23.71
N THR A 348 0.41 -0.73 -22.42
CA THR A 348 0.25 0.35 -21.43
C THR A 348 1.54 1.11 -21.14
N GLY A 349 2.70 0.53 -21.46
CA GLY A 349 4.02 1.08 -21.12
C GLY A 349 4.43 0.86 -19.67
N VAL A 350 3.58 0.23 -18.85
CA VAL A 350 3.88 -0.10 -17.45
C VAL A 350 4.35 -1.57 -17.38
N PRO A 351 5.55 -1.86 -16.85
CA PRO A 351 6.06 -3.21 -16.76
C PRO A 351 5.33 -4.06 -15.73
N ASP A 352 5.32 -5.37 -15.96
CA ASP A 352 4.87 -6.33 -14.95
C ASP A 352 6.03 -6.68 -14.01
N PHE A 353 5.92 -6.28 -12.74
CA PHE A 353 6.99 -6.50 -11.77
C PHE A 353 7.12 -7.97 -11.32
N LEU A 354 6.07 -8.78 -11.44
CA LEU A 354 6.15 -10.22 -11.18
C LEU A 354 6.94 -10.92 -12.29
N LEU A 355 6.75 -10.48 -13.53
CA LEU A 355 7.51 -10.96 -14.69
C LEU A 355 9.02 -10.71 -14.55
N ARG A 356 9.39 -9.56 -13.96
CA ARG A 356 10.80 -9.16 -13.74
C ARG A 356 11.45 -9.89 -12.55
N GLY A 357 10.66 -10.50 -11.68
CA GLY A 357 11.15 -11.15 -10.47
C GLY A 357 11.72 -12.53 -10.75
N GLU A 358 12.87 -12.87 -10.16
CA GLU A 358 13.40 -14.24 -10.20
C GLU A 358 12.60 -15.21 -9.32
N LYS A 359 12.05 -14.70 -8.22
CA LYS A 359 11.35 -15.46 -7.20
C LYS A 359 10.04 -14.77 -6.87
N PHE A 360 9.03 -15.54 -6.53
CA PHE A 360 7.75 -15.01 -6.05
C PHE A 360 7.92 -14.07 -4.85
N LYS A 361 8.89 -14.37 -3.96
CA LYS A 361 9.25 -13.51 -2.82
C LYS A 361 9.68 -12.10 -3.23
N SER A 362 10.37 -11.95 -4.36
CA SER A 362 10.74 -10.64 -4.91
C SER A 362 9.50 -9.81 -5.27
N GLY A 363 8.39 -10.46 -5.66
CA GLY A 363 7.11 -9.80 -5.88
C GLY A 363 6.53 -9.20 -4.60
N GLU A 364 6.56 -9.95 -3.49
CA GLU A 364 6.14 -9.44 -2.17
C GLU A 364 6.96 -8.23 -1.74
N ASP A 365 8.28 -8.29 -1.92
CA ASP A 365 9.18 -7.18 -1.60
C ASP A 365 8.89 -5.94 -2.48
N VAL A 366 8.57 -6.13 -3.77
CA VAL A 366 8.15 -5.04 -4.66
C VAL A 366 6.82 -4.42 -4.24
N PHE A 367 5.82 -5.22 -3.89
CA PHE A 367 4.54 -4.68 -3.39
C PHE A 367 4.72 -3.95 -2.06
N ARG A 368 5.49 -4.53 -1.13
CA ARG A 368 5.78 -3.92 0.16
C ARG A 368 6.54 -2.61 0.02
N SER A 369 7.56 -2.56 -0.85
CA SER A 369 8.33 -1.33 -1.07
C SER A 369 7.46 -0.18 -1.58
N SER A 370 6.43 -0.47 -2.38
CA SER A 370 5.46 0.54 -2.85
C SER A 370 4.62 1.09 -1.71
N VAL A 371 4.17 0.22 -0.79
CA VAL A 371 3.43 0.62 0.42
C VAL A 371 4.35 1.41 1.37
N ASP A 372 5.54 0.90 1.65
CA ASP A 372 6.52 1.52 2.54
C ASP A 372 6.96 2.88 2.01
N TYR A 373 7.18 3.03 0.70
CA TYR A 373 7.49 4.31 0.07
C TYR A 373 6.36 5.32 0.27
N THR A 374 5.13 4.92 -0.04
CA THR A 374 3.95 5.80 0.10
C THR A 374 3.74 6.20 1.55
N TRP A 375 3.81 5.25 2.48
CA TRP A 375 3.69 5.47 3.91
C TRP A 375 4.79 6.39 4.44
N ASN A 376 6.06 6.12 4.12
CA ASN A 376 7.18 6.93 4.58
C ASN A 376 7.13 8.35 4.02
N LYS A 377 6.72 8.50 2.75
CA LYS A 377 6.55 9.82 2.12
C LYS A 377 5.43 10.60 2.79
N TRP A 378 4.27 9.98 3.00
CA TRP A 378 3.16 10.59 3.75
C TRP A 378 3.59 10.95 5.18
N ALA A 379 4.23 10.03 5.90
CA ALA A 379 4.66 10.25 7.28
C ALA A 379 5.69 11.39 7.39
N ARG A 380 6.61 11.50 6.42
CA ARG A 380 7.55 12.64 6.34
C ARG A 380 6.80 13.95 6.08
N ALA A 381 5.90 13.99 5.08
CA ALA A 381 5.11 15.17 4.78
C ALA A 381 4.24 15.60 5.97
N GLN A 382 3.63 14.65 6.66
CA GLN A 382 2.82 14.90 7.85
C GLN A 382 3.69 15.39 9.02
N SER A 383 4.87 14.81 9.23
CA SER A 383 5.83 15.27 10.23
C SER A 383 6.29 16.70 9.94
N GLU A 384 6.68 16.99 8.70
CA GLU A 384 7.11 18.33 8.26
C GLU A 384 5.98 19.36 8.43
N THR A 385 4.74 19.01 8.10
CA THR A 385 3.58 19.92 8.24
C THR A 385 3.16 20.09 9.71
N ASN A 386 3.13 19.02 10.50
CA ASN A 386 2.77 19.05 11.92
C ASN A 386 3.90 19.59 12.82
N THR A 387 5.13 19.76 12.32
CA THR A 387 6.17 20.43 13.11
C THR A 387 5.85 21.89 13.40
N LEU A 388 5.03 22.53 12.55
CA LEU A 388 4.69 23.95 12.62
C LEU A 388 3.47 24.26 13.51
N ASP A 389 2.45 23.39 13.55
CA ASP A 389 1.17 23.65 14.26
C ASP A 389 0.75 22.50 15.20
N LEU A 390 1.63 22.07 16.10
CA LEU A 390 1.15 21.35 17.29
C LEU A 390 0.64 22.38 18.30
N TYR A 391 -0.65 22.71 18.19
CA TYR A 391 -1.36 23.33 19.30
C TYR A 391 -1.32 22.35 20.45
N PHE A 392 -0.55 22.70 21.49
CA PHE A 392 -0.46 21.92 22.70
C PHE A 392 -1.76 22.11 23.49
N GLU A 393 -2.82 21.40 23.09
CA GLU A 393 -4.11 21.46 23.79
C GLU A 393 -4.01 20.84 25.18
N GLU A 394 -3.10 19.88 25.36
CA GLU A 394 -2.93 19.16 26.62
C GLU A 394 -1.81 19.75 27.48
N PRO A 395 -2.03 19.90 28.80
CA PRO A 395 -1.01 20.42 29.71
C PRO A 395 0.11 19.39 29.91
N LEU A 396 1.33 19.89 30.16
CA LEU A 396 2.45 19.08 30.61
C LEU A 396 2.07 18.39 31.94
N THR A 397 2.11 17.07 31.99
CA THR A 397 1.84 16.28 33.21
C THR A 397 3.11 15.63 33.74
N LEU A 398 3.23 15.57 35.07
CA LEU A 398 4.25 14.80 35.76
C LEU A 398 3.56 13.66 36.51
N GLU A 399 3.86 12.43 36.11
CA GLU A 399 3.19 11.22 36.57
C GLU A 399 4.22 10.27 37.21
N LEU A 400 3.83 9.58 38.29
CA LEU A 400 4.67 8.56 38.91
C LEU A 400 4.63 7.30 38.03
N ILE A 401 5.80 6.74 37.70
CA ILE A 401 5.89 5.50 36.92
C ILE A 401 5.36 4.33 37.75
N ASP A 402 4.85 3.29 37.10
CA ASP A 402 4.53 2.03 37.78
C ASP A 402 5.80 1.48 38.48
N ARG A 403 5.68 1.26 39.79
CA ARG A 403 6.74 0.74 40.67
C ARG A 403 7.37 -0.54 40.14
N ASN A 404 6.57 -1.41 39.51
CA ASN A 404 7.04 -2.68 38.93
C ASN A 404 8.12 -2.49 37.85
N GLN A 405 8.19 -1.31 37.23
CA GLN A 405 9.12 -1.05 36.14
C GLN A 405 10.50 -0.56 36.63
N TYR A 406 10.65 -0.10 37.86
CA TYR A 406 11.90 0.55 38.31
C TYR A 406 12.36 0.20 39.73
N TYR A 407 11.51 -0.38 40.58
CA TYR A 407 11.84 -0.70 41.95
C TYR A 407 11.77 -2.21 42.21
N ASP A 408 12.83 -2.74 42.82
CA ASP A 408 12.91 -4.12 43.26
C ASP A 408 13.01 -4.17 44.79
N PHE A 409 11.97 -4.68 45.44
CA PHE A 409 11.89 -4.82 46.90
C PHE A 409 12.99 -5.71 47.49
N ARG A 410 13.63 -6.56 46.68
CA ARG A 410 14.73 -7.44 47.10
C ARG A 410 16.08 -6.73 47.11
N SER A 411 16.19 -5.61 46.41
CA SER A 411 17.45 -4.87 46.26
C SER A 411 17.78 -3.98 47.46
N GLY A 412 16.77 -3.62 48.26
CA GLY A 412 16.93 -2.69 49.40
C GLY A 412 17.31 -1.26 49.00
N LYS A 413 17.30 -0.91 47.71
CA LYS A 413 17.66 0.41 47.18
C LYS A 413 16.40 1.22 46.92
N LEU A 414 16.21 2.29 47.67
CA LEU A 414 15.11 3.23 47.45
C LEU A 414 15.37 4.10 46.22
N ARG A 415 14.34 4.28 45.39
CA ARG A 415 14.40 5.09 44.17
C ARG A 415 13.01 5.63 43.87
N VAL A 416 12.90 6.81 43.28
CA VAL A 416 11.62 7.34 42.77
C VAL A 416 11.79 7.70 41.30
N ALA A 417 10.81 7.37 40.46
CA ALA A 417 10.87 7.68 39.04
C ALA A 417 9.56 8.31 38.55
N PHE A 418 9.68 9.45 37.87
CA PHE A 418 8.59 10.22 37.30
C PHE A 418 8.74 10.30 35.78
N ASP A 419 7.61 10.33 35.08
CA ASP A 419 7.53 10.62 33.66
C ASP A 419 6.91 12.01 33.45
N VAL A 420 7.55 12.82 32.61
CA VAL A 420 7.05 14.12 32.15
C VAL A 420 6.51 13.94 30.75
N ASN A 421 5.19 14.06 30.63
CA ASN A 421 4.44 13.73 29.43
C ASN A 421 3.69 14.96 28.89
N LEU A 422 3.55 15.02 27.58
CA LEU A 422 2.65 15.93 26.90
C LEU A 422 1.71 15.10 26.01
N GLY A 423 0.64 14.65 26.65
CA GLY A 423 -0.43 13.88 26.05
C GLY A 423 -0.20 12.39 25.83
N GLU A 424 -1.15 11.77 25.14
CA GLU A 424 -1.26 10.31 25.04
C GLU A 424 -0.05 9.65 24.38
N PHE A 425 0.58 10.29 23.38
CA PHE A 425 1.76 9.74 22.71
C PHE A 425 2.97 9.60 23.63
N ASP A 426 3.19 10.56 24.53
CA ASP A 426 4.25 10.45 25.54
C ASP A 426 3.87 9.41 26.63
N ARG A 427 2.58 9.19 26.90
CA ARG A 427 2.09 8.21 27.88
C ARG A 427 2.23 6.76 27.44
N ILE A 428 2.11 6.47 26.14
CA ILE A 428 2.22 5.10 25.58
C ILE A 428 3.57 4.45 25.92
N ASN A 429 4.65 5.24 25.98
CA ASN A 429 6.00 4.75 26.26
C ASN A 429 6.41 5.07 27.70
N GLN A 430 6.13 4.18 28.66
CA GLN A 430 6.66 4.33 30.02
C GLN A 430 8.14 3.94 30.04
N ARG A 431 9.02 4.88 30.48
CA ARG A 431 10.49 4.75 30.60
C ARG A 431 11.30 4.49 29.31
N ALA A 432 10.89 3.60 28.41
CA ALA A 432 11.61 3.26 27.18
C ALA A 432 11.49 4.39 26.14
N GLY A 433 12.63 4.87 25.62
CA GLY A 433 12.65 5.96 24.63
C GLY A 433 12.54 7.38 25.21
N LYS A 434 12.46 7.53 26.55
CA LYS A 434 12.44 8.84 27.23
C LYS A 434 13.83 9.29 27.67
N LEU A 435 14.06 10.60 27.70
CA LEU A 435 15.34 11.17 28.12
C LEU A 435 15.39 11.32 29.65
N LYS A 436 16.33 10.62 30.28
CA LYS A 436 16.42 10.53 31.74
C LYS A 436 17.32 11.63 32.33
N VAL A 437 16.81 12.33 33.33
CA VAL A 437 17.55 13.22 34.24
C VAL A 437 17.42 12.68 35.66
N GLN A 438 18.46 12.80 36.49
CA GLN A 438 18.41 12.33 37.87
C GLN A 438 19.02 13.35 38.85
N PHE A 439 18.44 13.41 40.05
CA PHE A 439 19.01 14.12 41.18
C PHE A 439 18.93 13.24 42.44
N LYS A 440 19.73 13.61 43.44
CA LYS A 440 19.90 12.84 44.67
C LYS A 440 19.26 13.56 45.85
N ILE A 441 18.60 12.81 46.70
CA ILE A 441 18.07 13.27 47.99
C ILE A 441 18.83 12.55 49.09
N PHE A 442 19.19 13.29 50.14
CA PHE A 442 19.94 12.79 51.27
C PHE A 442 19.05 12.82 52.52
N VAL A 443 18.78 11.64 53.08
CA VAL A 443 17.97 11.49 54.29
C VAL A 443 18.80 10.85 55.38
N GLN A 444 18.69 11.30 56.62
CA GLN A 444 19.44 10.68 57.72
C GLN A 444 19.02 9.22 57.93
N LYS A 445 19.98 8.30 58.04
CA LYS A 445 19.72 6.88 58.26
C LYS A 445 18.94 6.62 59.55
N SER A 446 19.33 7.27 60.64
CA SER A 446 18.64 7.22 61.93
C SER A 446 17.19 7.72 61.85
N PHE A 447 16.92 8.72 61.00
CA PHE A 447 15.56 9.20 60.77
C PHE A 447 14.73 8.18 59.99
N LEU A 448 15.28 7.53 58.96
CA LEU A 448 14.57 6.49 58.21
C LEU A 448 14.24 5.27 59.08
N GLU A 449 15.15 4.89 59.97
CA GLU A 449 14.92 3.83 60.97
C GLU A 449 13.79 4.23 61.93
N TYR A 450 13.86 5.42 62.53
CA TYR A 450 12.80 5.97 63.37
C TYR A 450 11.45 6.05 62.65
N TYR A 451 11.44 6.58 61.43
CA TYR A 451 10.24 6.76 60.60
C TYR A 451 9.57 5.43 60.33
N ARG A 452 10.35 4.41 59.94
CA ARG A 452 9.84 3.06 59.68
C ARG A 452 9.23 2.42 60.92
N THR A 453 9.95 2.42 62.04
CA THR A 453 9.50 1.80 63.29
C THR A 453 8.23 2.47 63.80
N THR A 454 8.19 3.80 63.74
CA THR A 454 7.01 4.56 64.16
C THR A 454 5.83 4.29 63.23
N MET A 455 6.02 4.31 61.90
CA MET A 455 4.96 4.05 60.93
C MET A 455 4.39 2.62 61.00
N LYS A 456 5.21 1.62 61.32
CA LYS A 456 4.75 0.24 61.55
C LYS A 456 3.92 0.09 62.84
N ASN A 457 4.29 0.82 63.88
CA ASN A 457 3.65 0.74 65.20
C ASN A 457 2.44 1.69 65.35
N THR A 458 2.26 2.64 64.43
CA THR A 458 1.10 3.55 64.43
C THR A 458 -0.15 2.79 63.98
N ASP A 459 -1.25 2.96 64.71
CA ASP A 459 -2.55 2.37 64.34
C ASP A 459 -2.92 2.81 62.91
N TYR A 460 -3.46 1.88 62.13
CA TYR A 460 -3.88 2.18 60.78
C TYR A 460 -4.93 3.29 60.71
N ARG A 461 -5.74 3.44 61.77
CA ARG A 461 -6.84 4.41 61.91
C ARG A 461 -6.37 5.81 62.32
N ASP A 462 -5.17 5.97 62.86
CA ASP A 462 -4.65 7.27 63.28
C ASP A 462 -4.06 8.03 62.09
N THR A 463 -4.94 8.71 61.36
CA THR A 463 -4.57 9.52 60.18
C THR A 463 -3.81 10.80 60.56
N ALA A 464 -4.00 11.32 61.77
CA ALA A 464 -3.35 12.54 62.24
C ALA A 464 -1.85 12.29 62.49
N GLU A 465 -1.51 11.21 63.18
CA GLU A 465 -0.12 10.86 63.47
C GLU A 465 0.66 10.48 62.21
N LYS A 466 0.04 9.72 61.30
CA LYS A 466 0.64 9.42 59.98
C LYS A 466 0.91 10.68 59.15
N THR A 467 -0.02 11.65 59.18
CA THR A 467 0.16 12.93 58.48
C THR A 467 1.29 13.74 59.11
N ARG A 468 1.38 13.75 60.45
CA ARG A 468 2.48 14.38 61.18
C ARG A 468 3.84 13.81 60.79
N LEU A 469 3.95 12.48 60.73
CA LEU A 469 5.18 11.79 60.32
C LEU A 469 5.54 12.08 58.87
N LYS A 470 4.58 12.01 57.94
CA LYS A 470 4.80 12.36 56.53
C LYS A 470 5.27 13.81 56.37
N ASN A 471 4.70 14.74 57.14
CA ASN A 471 5.13 16.15 57.12
C ASN A 471 6.57 16.32 57.65
N ARG A 472 6.98 15.56 58.67
CA ARG A 472 8.38 15.54 59.13
C ARG A 472 9.33 14.99 58.07
N PHE A 473 8.93 13.93 57.37
CA PHE A 473 9.73 13.38 56.28
C PHE A 473 9.83 14.38 55.11
N LYS A 474 8.71 15.01 54.77
CA LYS A 474 8.66 16.09 53.77
C LYS A 474 9.68 17.19 54.07
N MET A 475 9.75 17.68 55.31
CA MET A 475 10.72 18.71 55.70
C MET A 475 12.19 18.30 55.47
N GLN A 476 12.54 17.01 55.62
CA GLN A 476 13.91 16.56 55.32
C GLN A 476 14.22 16.58 53.82
N VAL A 477 13.22 16.32 52.98
CA VAL A 477 13.37 16.22 51.53
C VAL A 477 13.26 17.58 50.84
N THR A 478 12.54 18.54 51.43
CA THR A 478 12.26 19.86 50.83
C THR A 478 13.52 20.58 50.35
N LYS A 479 14.59 20.60 51.16
CA LYS A 479 15.82 21.32 50.82
C LYS A 479 16.46 20.78 49.53
N ASP A 480 16.51 19.46 49.39
CA ASP A 480 17.13 18.82 48.23
C ASP A 480 16.26 18.95 46.98
N VAL A 481 14.94 18.89 47.12
CA VAL A 481 13.99 19.10 46.01
C VAL A 481 14.01 20.55 45.53
N GLN A 482 14.08 21.53 46.44
CA GLN A 482 14.24 22.94 46.08
C GLN A 482 15.58 23.21 45.39
N GLY A 483 16.68 22.66 45.92
CA GLY A 483 17.99 22.76 45.27
C GLY A 483 18.06 22.07 43.90
N ALA A 484 17.25 21.03 43.68
CA ALA A 484 17.08 20.44 42.35
C ALA A 484 16.25 21.36 41.43
N ARG A 485 15.17 21.96 41.94
CA ARG A 485 14.27 22.86 41.20
C ARG A 485 15.02 24.06 40.61
N GLU A 486 15.93 24.66 41.37
CA GLU A 486 16.76 25.80 40.92
C GLU A 486 17.70 25.46 39.74
N LYS A 487 18.04 24.17 39.56
CA LYS A 487 18.91 23.72 38.47
C LYS A 487 18.14 23.51 37.15
N PHE A 488 16.81 23.44 37.20
CA PHE A 488 15.98 23.31 36.00
C PHE A 488 15.64 24.71 35.46
N ILE A 489 15.96 24.95 34.19
CA ILE A 489 15.60 26.20 33.49
C ILE A 489 14.08 26.40 33.52
N ILE A 490 13.33 25.32 33.25
CA ILE A 490 11.89 25.26 33.44
C ILE A 490 11.61 23.99 34.24
N PRO A 491 11.23 24.09 35.52
CA PRO A 491 10.89 22.91 36.31
C PRO A 491 9.58 22.31 35.77
N PRO A 492 9.53 20.99 35.47
CA PRO A 492 8.33 20.36 34.93
C PRO A 492 7.20 20.20 35.96
N TRP A 493 7.40 20.61 37.22
CA TRP A 493 6.38 20.63 38.26
C TRP A 493 6.17 22.03 38.82
N LYS A 494 4.90 22.38 39.08
CA LYS A 494 4.51 23.59 39.83
C LYS A 494 4.02 23.28 41.25
N GLY A 495 3.67 22.02 41.54
CA GLY A 495 3.07 21.57 42.80
C GLY A 495 4.06 20.92 43.79
N ASP A 496 3.49 20.15 44.72
CA ASP A 496 4.16 19.52 45.88
C ASP A 496 4.81 18.18 45.51
N LEU A 497 5.93 18.25 44.78
CA LEU A 497 6.70 17.06 44.37
C LEU A 497 7.24 16.31 45.60
N GLU A 498 7.56 17.05 46.66
CA GLU A 498 8.03 16.52 47.94
C GLU A 498 7.03 15.52 48.53
N ALA A 499 5.73 15.85 48.51
CA ALA A 499 4.70 14.93 48.98
C ALA A 499 4.60 13.65 48.13
N LEU A 500 4.75 13.73 46.81
CA LEU A 500 4.75 12.56 45.92
C LEU A 500 5.95 11.65 46.21
N ILE A 501 7.14 12.23 46.36
CA ILE A 501 8.36 11.50 46.71
C ILE A 501 8.20 10.82 48.08
N VAL A 502 7.73 11.54 49.09
CA VAL A 502 7.54 11.00 50.44
C VAL A 502 6.51 9.87 50.45
N ASN A 503 5.41 10.00 49.70
CA ASN A 503 4.40 8.96 49.60
C ASN A 503 4.98 7.68 48.99
N GLU A 504 5.70 7.78 47.88
CA GLU A 504 6.30 6.62 47.22
C GLU A 504 7.41 5.98 48.08
N LEU A 505 8.29 6.79 48.68
CA LEU A 505 9.33 6.29 49.59
C LEU A 505 8.74 5.62 50.83
N THR A 506 7.65 6.16 51.38
CA THR A 506 6.96 5.54 52.52
C THR A 506 6.52 4.13 52.17
N THR A 507 5.92 3.93 50.99
CA THR A 507 5.50 2.60 50.58
C THR A 507 6.69 1.66 50.36
N GLN A 508 7.75 2.11 49.69
CA GLN A 508 8.96 1.30 49.50
C GLN A 508 9.64 0.92 50.83
N ILE A 509 9.70 1.83 51.80
CA ILE A 509 10.28 1.57 53.14
C ILE A 509 9.47 0.52 53.91
N LEU A 510 8.14 0.54 53.76
CA LEU A 510 7.26 -0.43 54.41
C LEU A 510 7.34 -1.81 53.73
N ASP A 511 7.36 -1.83 52.39
CA ASP A 511 7.38 -3.06 51.57
C ASP A 511 8.73 -3.81 51.62
N THR A 512 9.86 -3.09 51.78
CA THR A 512 11.20 -3.71 51.77
C THR A 512 11.46 -4.51 53.06
N PRO A 513 11.90 -5.79 53.02
CA PRO A 513 12.31 -6.53 54.21
C PRO A 513 13.41 -5.84 55.04
N GLU A 514 13.35 -5.95 56.37
CA GLU A 514 14.26 -5.28 57.30
C GLU A 514 15.73 -5.66 57.14
N LYS A 515 16.01 -6.93 56.84
CA LYS A 515 17.37 -7.43 56.59
C LYS A 515 18.05 -6.79 55.38
N LEU A 516 17.28 -6.19 54.47
CA LEU A 516 17.78 -5.59 53.23
C LEU A 516 17.95 -4.07 53.32
N LEU A 517 17.41 -3.43 54.36
CA LEU A 517 17.54 -2.00 54.57
C LEU A 517 18.70 -1.72 55.55
N ASN A 518 19.78 -1.15 55.03
CA ASN A 518 20.92 -0.73 55.84
C ASN A 518 20.74 0.70 56.39
N PHE A 519 19.75 0.85 57.28
CA PHE A 519 19.49 2.11 57.99
C PHE A 519 20.22 2.22 59.34
N THR A 520 20.98 1.20 59.74
CA THR A 520 21.67 1.21 61.04
C THR A 520 22.94 2.08 60.99
N GLY A 521 23.11 2.91 62.02
CA GLY A 521 24.30 3.75 62.22
C GLY A 521 24.16 5.23 61.81
N ALA A 522 25.19 6.01 62.10
CA ALA A 522 25.26 7.43 61.72
C ALA A 522 25.58 7.59 60.23
N GLY A 523 24.88 8.48 59.53
CA GLY A 523 25.15 8.82 58.13
C GLY A 523 23.91 9.20 57.33
N MET A 524 24.12 9.61 56.09
CA MET A 524 23.05 9.90 55.12
C MET A 524 22.79 8.68 54.24
N TYR A 525 21.52 8.46 53.91
CA TYR A 525 21.06 7.52 52.89
C TYR A 525 20.75 8.30 51.62
N GLU A 526 21.29 7.85 50.50
CA GLU A 526 21.11 8.49 49.20
C GLU A 526 19.94 7.83 48.46
N VAL A 527 18.97 8.65 48.05
CA VAL A 527 17.83 8.23 47.22
C VAL A 527 17.96 8.90 45.84
N ASN A 528 17.91 8.09 44.78
CA ASN A 528 17.89 8.62 43.42
C ASN A 528 16.45 8.94 43.00
N VAL A 529 16.23 10.18 42.57
CA VAL A 529 14.98 10.61 41.91
C VAL A 529 15.25 10.80 40.43
N GLU A 530 14.49 10.09 39.61
CA GLU A 530 14.60 10.11 38.16
C GLU A 530 13.40 10.81 37.55
N ILE A 531 13.66 11.65 36.55
CA ILE A 531 12.66 12.34 35.75
C ILE A 531 12.94 11.97 34.30
N ASN A 532 12.02 11.23 33.66
CA ASN A 532 12.14 10.88 32.26
C ASN A 532 11.22 11.77 31.42
N TYR A 533 11.78 12.44 30.43
CA TYR A 533 11.03 13.34 29.56
C TYR A 533 10.62 12.63 28.27
N GLY A 534 9.33 12.73 27.95
CA GLY A 534 8.81 12.43 26.63
C GLY A 534 9.34 13.39 25.56
N LEU A 535 9.30 12.96 24.30
CA LEU A 535 9.83 13.74 23.18
C LEU A 535 8.98 15.01 22.97
N PHE A 536 7.66 14.90 23.12
CA PHE A 536 6.76 16.03 22.96
C PHE A 536 6.85 16.99 24.15
N ALA A 537 6.98 16.46 25.37
CA ALA A 537 7.30 17.24 26.56
C ALA A 537 8.57 18.10 26.41
N LEU A 538 9.66 17.54 25.87
CA LEU A 538 10.90 18.29 25.61
C LEU A 538 10.69 19.41 24.57
N LYS A 539 9.96 19.13 23.48
CA LYS A 539 9.63 20.13 22.46
C LYS A 539 8.87 21.31 23.07
N TYR A 540 7.90 21.02 23.94
CA TYR A 540 7.13 22.04 24.65
C TYR A 540 7.98 22.91 25.59
N LEU A 541 8.85 22.28 26.39
CA LEU A 541 9.77 23.01 27.27
C LEU A 541 10.73 23.91 26.48
N ASN A 542 11.22 23.44 25.33
CA ASN A 542 12.05 24.27 24.44
C ASN A 542 11.27 25.45 23.84
N HIS A 543 10.01 25.24 23.45
CA HIS A 543 9.14 26.32 23.00
C HIS A 543 8.91 27.36 24.09
N GLN A 544 8.59 26.96 25.32
CA GLN A 544 8.44 27.87 26.46
C GLN A 544 9.71 28.68 26.73
N LEU A 545 10.89 28.04 26.65
CA LEU A 545 12.17 28.71 26.81
C LEU A 545 12.39 29.80 25.75
N ASN A 546 12.02 29.52 24.50
CA ASN A 546 12.15 30.50 23.42
C ASN A 546 11.17 31.67 23.58
N VAL A 547 9.96 31.42 24.10
CA VAL A 547 8.99 32.46 24.44
C VAL A 547 9.52 33.34 25.58
N GLN A 548 10.05 32.77 26.66
CA GLN A 548 10.65 33.53 27.77
C GLN A 548 11.81 34.42 27.28
N LYS A 549 12.74 33.87 26.49
CA LYS A 549 13.85 34.63 25.89
C LYS A 549 13.38 35.76 24.97
N SER A 550 12.25 35.57 24.29
CA SER A 550 11.68 36.59 23.41
C SER A 550 10.98 37.70 24.20
N GLN A 551 10.36 37.37 25.34
CA GLN A 551 9.75 38.32 26.26
C GLN A 551 10.79 39.15 27.03
N GLU A 552 11.92 38.56 27.42
CA GLU A 552 13.03 39.27 28.07
C GLU A 552 13.75 40.27 27.14
N LYS A 553 13.67 40.07 25.82
CA LYS A 553 14.25 40.98 24.81
C LYS A 553 13.36 42.19 24.48
N LEU A 554 12.11 42.22 24.94
CA LEU A 554 11.24 43.38 24.82
C LEU A 554 11.55 44.34 25.98
N PRO A 555 12.13 45.53 25.74
CA PRO A 555 12.40 46.48 26.82
C PRO A 555 11.10 46.81 27.52
N SER A 556 11.12 46.78 28.86
CA SER A 556 10.00 47.21 29.68
C SER A 556 9.64 48.64 29.33
N LYS A 557 8.49 48.83 28.66
CA LYS A 557 7.86 50.15 28.57
C LYS A 557 7.47 50.56 30.00
N LYS A 558 8.34 51.32 30.65
CA LYS A 558 7.96 52.27 31.69
C LYS A 558 7.53 53.57 31.03
#